data_AF-A0A0S7ZP84-F1
#
_entry.id   AF-A0A0S7ZP84-F1
#
_cell.length_a   1.000
_cell.length_b   1.000
_cell.length_c   1.000
_cell.angle_alpha   90.00
_cell.angle_beta   90.00
_cell.angle_gamma   90.00
#
_symmetry.space_group_name_H-M   'P 1'
#
loop_
_entity.id
_entity.type
_entity.pdbx_description
1 polymer ?
#
loop_
_entity_poly.entity_id
_entity_poly.type
_entity_poly.pdbx_seq_one_letter_code
_entity_poly.pdbx_strand_id
1 'polypeptide(L)'
;MNDGRWYDKYPALGEYITKLKHVEEGKRSRLLTGIKNLIEESDPELVDRHVMEFPMSTKKRRWYDLDPYAWLAINTLKFADKSVWDRVVDYLRGNLE
;
A
#
# COMPACT_ATOMS: atom_id res chain seq x y z
N MET A 1 19.77 -8.95 9.37
CA MET A 1 18.89 -8.04 10.14
C MET A 1 17.52 -8.13 9.51
N ASN A 2 16.49 -8.41 10.31
CA ASN A 2 15.12 -8.33 9.81
C ASN A 2 14.82 -6.84 9.64
N ASP A 3 15.05 -6.31 8.43
CA ASP A 3 14.57 -4.98 8.07
C ASP A 3 13.04 -5.07 8.07
N GLY A 4 12.43 -4.65 9.18
CA GLY A 4 10.97 -4.57 9.31
C GLY A 4 10.39 -3.79 8.12
N ARG A 5 9.18 -4.15 7.72
CA ARG A 5 8.48 -3.47 6.62
C ARG A 5 8.26 -2.01 7.05
N TRP A 6 8.26 -1.09 6.09
CA TRP A 6 8.18 0.35 6.41
C TRP A 6 6.91 0.69 7.22
N TYR A 7 5.82 -0.05 6.98
CA TYR A 7 4.54 0.09 7.65
C TYR A 7 4.45 -0.63 8.99
N ASP A 8 5.44 -1.43 9.40
CA ASP A 8 5.44 -2.10 10.72
C ASP A 8 5.56 -1.07 11.86
N LYS A 9 6.03 0.15 11.56
CA LYS A 9 6.05 1.28 12.50
C LYS A 9 4.67 1.90 12.74
N TYR A 10 3.67 1.52 11.95
CA TYR A 10 2.30 2.05 11.99
C TYR A 10 1.32 0.89 12.19
N PRO A 11 1.06 0.47 13.44
CA PRO A 11 0.38 -0.80 13.73
C PRO A 11 -0.95 -0.99 12.98
N ALA A 12 -1.82 0.03 12.97
CA ALA A 12 -3.10 -0.04 12.28
C ALA A 12 -2.94 -0.21 10.76
N LEU A 13 -2.05 0.56 10.14
CA LEU A 13 -1.79 0.46 8.70
C LEU A 13 -1.19 -0.91 8.35
N GLY A 14 -0.21 -1.37 9.13
CA GLY A 14 0.42 -2.67 8.93
C GLY A 14 -0.53 -3.84 9.08
N GLU A 15 -1.49 -3.75 10.01
CA GLU A 15 -2.55 -4.73 10.18
C GLU A 15 -3.41 -4.84 8.92
N TYR A 16 -3.96 -3.72 8.42
CA TYR A 16 -4.84 -3.74 7.25
C TYR A 16 -4.08 -4.12 5.96
N ILE A 17 -2.83 -3.68 5.77
CA ILE A 17 -1.99 -4.14 4.66
C ILE A 17 -1.75 -5.65 4.74
N THR A 18 -1.62 -6.21 5.94
CA THR A 18 -1.46 -7.65 6.12
C THR A 18 -2.77 -8.39 5.83
N LYS A 19 -3.93 -7.84 6.23
CA LYS A 19 -5.25 -8.39 5.90
C LYS A 19 -5.46 -8.49 4.38
N LEU A 20 -5.01 -7.50 3.60
CA LEU A 20 -5.12 -7.52 2.12
C LEU A 20 -4.52 -8.79 1.48
N LYS A 21 -3.49 -9.40 2.08
CA LYS A 21 -2.89 -10.66 1.60
C LYS A 21 -3.92 -11.79 1.48
N HIS A 22 -4.92 -11.81 2.37
CA HIS A 22 -5.90 -12.89 2.50
C HIS A 22 -7.23 -12.57 1.82
N VAL A 23 -7.34 -11.39 1.20
CA VAL A 23 -8.54 -10.97 0.46
C VAL A 23 -8.53 -11.62 -0.92
N GLU A 24 -9.71 -12.06 -1.36
CA GLU A 24 -9.96 -12.57 -2.70
C GLU A 24 -9.56 -11.54 -3.77
N GLU A 25 -8.98 -12.01 -4.87
CA GLU A 25 -8.27 -11.16 -5.83
C GLU A 25 -9.13 -10.01 -6.38
N GLY A 26 -10.40 -10.28 -6.72
CA GLY A 26 -11.32 -9.27 -7.22
C GLY A 26 -11.60 -8.18 -6.19
N LYS A 27 -11.84 -8.55 -4.93
CA LYS A 27 -12.00 -7.59 -3.83
C LYS A 27 -10.70 -6.85 -3.54
N ARG A 28 -9.56 -7.54 -3.54
CA ARG A 28 -8.24 -6.95 -3.27
C ARG A 28 -7.87 -5.90 -4.31
N SER A 29 -8.09 -6.19 -5.59
CA SER A 29 -7.83 -5.26 -6.69
C SER A 29 -8.62 -3.95 -6.50
N ARG A 30 -9.92 -4.04 -6.19
CA ARG A 30 -10.76 -2.86 -5.89
C ARG A 30 -10.24 -2.04 -4.71
N LEU A 31 -9.78 -2.70 -3.64
CA LEU A 31 -9.23 -2.03 -2.47
C LEU A 31 -7.93 -1.30 -2.81
N LEU A 32 -7.03 -1.94 -3.57
CA LEU A 32 -5.80 -1.30 -4.03
C LEU A 32 -6.10 -0.08 -4.91
N THR A 33 -7.17 -0.14 -5.72
CA THR A 33 -7.60 1.02 -6.52
C THR A 33 -8.09 2.15 -5.63
N GLY A 34 -8.85 1.84 -4.58
CA GLY A 34 -9.24 2.83 -3.58
C GLY A 34 -8.03 3.48 -2.90
N ILE A 35 -7.01 2.69 -2.54
CA ILE A 35 -5.75 3.23 -1.97
C ILE A 35 -5.07 4.16 -2.96
N LYS A 36 -4.94 3.76 -4.23
CA LYS A 36 -4.36 4.61 -5.28
C LYS A 36 -5.13 5.93 -5.41
N ASN A 37 -6.46 5.89 -5.46
CA ASN A 37 -7.28 7.09 -5.56
C ASN A 37 -7.07 8.01 -4.36
N LEU A 38 -6.99 7.48 -3.13
CA LEU A 38 -6.72 8.27 -1.93
C LEU A 38 -5.34 8.96 -1.98
N ILE A 39 -4.34 8.29 -2.57
CA ILE A 39 -3.03 8.88 -2.80
C ILE A 39 -3.14 10.01 -3.83
N GLU A 40 -3.75 9.75 -4.99
CA GLU A 40 -3.90 10.72 -6.09
C GLU A 40 -4.73 11.95 -5.68
N GLU A 41 -5.75 11.77 -4.85
CA GLU A 41 -6.53 12.88 -4.28
C GLU A 41 -5.70 13.78 -3.35
N SER A 42 -4.65 13.24 -2.74
CA SER A 42 -3.78 13.99 -1.82
C SER A 42 -2.61 14.65 -2.55
N ASP A 43 -1.93 13.91 -3.42
CA ASP A 43 -0.84 14.40 -4.27
C ASP A 43 -0.84 13.58 -5.58
N PRO A 44 -1.39 14.12 -6.68
CA PRO A 44 -1.47 13.43 -7.97
C PRO A 44 -0.11 13.05 -8.54
N GLU A 45 0.96 13.76 -8.18
CA GLU A 45 2.31 13.55 -8.70
C GLU A 45 3.15 12.65 -7.80
N LEU A 46 2.62 12.18 -6.67
CA LEU A 46 3.39 11.42 -5.68
C LEU A 46 3.98 10.13 -6.26
N VAL A 47 3.21 9.46 -7.13
CA VAL A 47 3.68 8.25 -7.83
C VAL A 47 4.85 8.61 -8.73
N ASP A 48 4.66 9.58 -9.63
CA ASP A 48 5.66 9.94 -10.65
C ASP A 48 6.96 10.48 -10.02
N ARG A 49 6.83 11.22 -8.91
CA ARG A 49 7.98 11.76 -8.17
C ARG A 49 8.87 10.67 -7.56
N HIS A 50 8.28 9.56 -7.11
CA HIS A 50 8.98 8.56 -6.30
C HIS A 50 9.10 7.17 -6.94
N VAL A 51 8.46 6.91 -8.09
CA VAL A 51 8.45 5.56 -8.72
C VAL A 51 9.85 5.01 -8.99
N MET A 52 10.82 5.88 -9.28
CA MET A 52 12.22 5.50 -9.51
C MET A 52 12.96 5.10 -8.23
N GLU A 53 12.42 5.44 -7.05
CA GLU A 53 12.96 5.05 -5.74
C GLU A 53 12.43 3.69 -5.26
N PHE A 54 11.45 3.11 -5.97
CA PHE A 54 10.83 1.87 -5.54
C PHE A 54 11.79 0.71 -5.76
N PRO A 55 11.91 -0.22 -4.79
CA PRO A 55 12.83 -1.34 -4.93
C PRO A 55 12.36 -2.26 -6.06
N MET A 56 13.08 -2.26 -7.18
CA MET A 56 12.99 -3.33 -8.18
C MET A 56 13.66 -4.58 -7.62
N SER A 57 12.89 -5.41 -6.92
CA SER A 57 13.38 -6.70 -6.46
C SER A 57 12.93 -7.80 -7.42
N THR A 58 13.88 -8.43 -8.10
CA THR A 58 13.64 -9.70 -8.81
C THR A 58 13.45 -10.88 -7.84
N LYS A 59 13.77 -10.67 -6.55
CA LYS A 59 13.60 -11.67 -5.49
C LYS A 59 12.25 -11.43 -4.81
N LYS A 60 11.32 -12.38 -4.94
CA LYS A 60 9.97 -12.35 -4.35
C LYS A 60 10.06 -12.33 -2.82
N ARG A 61 10.00 -11.15 -2.19
CA ARG A 61 10.15 -11.03 -0.72
C ARG A 61 8.83 -10.78 -0.02
N ARG A 62 7.88 -10.12 -0.68
CA ARG A 62 6.60 -9.70 -0.12
C ARG A 62 5.46 -10.19 -1.00
N TRP A 63 4.29 -10.38 -0.40
CA TRP A 63 3.12 -10.93 -1.08
C TRP A 63 2.64 -10.05 -2.24
N TYR A 64 2.90 -8.74 -2.15
CA TYR A 64 2.51 -7.74 -3.15
C TYR A 64 3.59 -7.48 -4.20
N ASP A 65 4.77 -8.10 -4.13
CA ASP A 65 5.88 -7.79 -5.07
C ASP A 65 5.60 -8.26 -6.51
N LEU A 66 4.71 -9.24 -6.72
CA LEU A 66 4.41 -9.80 -8.04
C LEU A 66 3.22 -9.16 -8.73
N ASP A 67 2.35 -8.54 -7.96
CA ASP A 67 1.21 -7.80 -8.48
C ASP A 67 1.71 -6.38 -8.72
N PRO A 68 1.88 -5.93 -9.99
CA PRO A 68 2.45 -4.61 -10.27
C PRO A 68 1.64 -3.49 -9.65
N TYR A 69 0.33 -3.70 -9.51
CA TYR A 69 -0.59 -2.72 -8.94
C TYR A 69 -0.46 -2.65 -7.42
N ALA A 70 -0.43 -3.80 -6.75
CA ALA A 70 -0.16 -3.87 -5.32
C ALA A 70 1.23 -3.35 -4.96
N TRP A 71 2.23 -3.70 -5.77
CA TRP A 71 3.60 -3.20 -5.63
C TRP A 71 3.64 -1.68 -5.75
N LEU A 72 3.01 -1.10 -6.78
CA LEU A 72 2.97 0.34 -6.97
C LEU A 72 2.26 1.03 -5.80
N ALA A 73 1.03 0.63 -5.47
CA ALA A 73 0.23 1.25 -4.42
C ALA A 73 0.93 1.23 -3.05
N ILE A 74 1.49 0.08 -2.64
CA ILE A 74 2.13 -0.07 -1.32
C ILE A 74 3.49 0.65 -1.26
N ASN A 75 4.24 0.73 -2.37
CA ASN A 75 5.48 1.49 -2.38
C ASN A 75 5.24 3.00 -2.45
N THR A 76 4.26 3.48 -3.23
CA THR A 76 3.89 4.90 -3.23
C THR A 76 3.40 5.35 -1.87
N LEU A 77 2.59 4.52 -1.19
CA LEU A 77 2.05 4.86 0.13
C LEU A 77 3.15 5.14 1.16
N LYS A 78 4.35 4.57 1.01
CA LYS A 78 5.53 4.85 1.87
C LYS A 78 5.90 6.33 1.90
N PHE A 79 5.67 7.05 0.80
CA PHE A 79 6.03 8.46 0.63
C PHE A 79 4.87 9.40 0.93
N ALA A 80 3.68 8.87 1.18
CA ALA A 80 2.52 9.67 1.53
C ALA A 80 2.60 10.15 2.98
N ASP A 81 1.99 11.31 3.24
CA ASP A 81 1.89 11.84 4.60
C ASP A 81 0.99 10.98 5.49
N LYS A 82 1.16 11.12 6.81
CA LYS A 82 0.38 10.39 7.81
C LYS A 82 -1.14 10.57 7.61
N SER A 83 -1.60 11.73 7.17
CA SER A 83 -3.02 11.98 6.88
C SER A 83 -3.57 11.01 5.81
N VAL A 84 -2.77 10.67 4.80
CA VAL A 84 -3.13 9.68 3.76
C VAL A 84 -3.16 8.29 4.37
N TRP A 85 -2.20 7.95 5.23
CA TRP A 85 -2.21 6.66 5.94
C TRP A 85 -3.46 6.48 6.80
N ASP A 86 -3.85 7.51 7.54
CA ASP A 86 -5.05 7.48 8.38
C ASP A 86 -6.31 7.28 7.49
N ARG A 87 -6.41 8.01 6.37
CA ARG A 87 -7.49 7.82 5.38
C ARG A 87 -7.52 6.41 4.79
N VAL A 88 -6.36 5.83 4.49
CA VAL A 88 -6.24 4.45 3.99
C VAL A 88 -6.67 3.44 5.05
N VAL A 89 -6.31 3.66 6.31
CA VAL A 89 -6.76 2.82 7.44
C VAL A 89 -8.27 2.85 7.55
N ASP A 90 -8.89 4.04 7.54
CA ASP A 90 -10.35 4.18 7.64
C ASP A 90 -11.07 3.56 6.44
N TYR A 91 -10.53 3.75 5.23
CA TYR A 91 -11.05 3.11 4.02
C TYR A 91 -10.98 1.58 4.10
N LEU A 92 -9.84 1.02 4.50
CA LEU A 92 -9.67 -0.42 4.61
C LEU A 92 -10.52 -1.01 5.74
N ARG A 93 -10.64 -0.31 6.87
CA ARG A 93 -11.55 -0.67 7.97
C ARG A 93 -12.98 -0.85 7.46
N GLY A 94 -13.53 0.18 6.80
CA GLY A 94 -14.91 0.15 6.32
C GLY A 94 -15.21 -0.87 5.21
N ASN A 95 -14.19 -1.53 4.64
CA ASN A 95 -14.36 -2.52 3.58
C ASN A 95 -13.88 -3.93 3.94
N LEU A 96 -13.13 -4.10 5.03
CA LEU A 96 -12.56 -5.38 5.47
C LEU A 96 -13.18 -5.91 6.77
N GLU A 97 -13.88 -5.07 7.51
CA GLU A 97 -14.77 -5.45 8.61
C GLU A 97 -16.20 -5.64 8.07
#